data_AF-A0A8X6Y4E7-F1
#
_entry.id   AF-A0A8X6Y4E7-F1
#
_cell.length_a   1.000
_cell.length_b   1.000
_cell.length_c   1.000
_cell.angle_alpha   90.00
_cell.angle_beta   90.00
_cell.angle_gamma   90.00
#
_symmetry.space_group_name_H-M   'P 1'
#
loop_
_entity.id
_entity.type
_entity.pdbx_description
1 polymer ?
#
loop_
_entity_poly.entity_id
_entity_poly.type
_entity_poly.pdbx_seq_one_letter_code
_entity_poly.pdbx_strand_id
1 'polypeptide(L)'
;MDGTKATAIYKFCQENDVALVLFDYFGHGNSSGNFADYTISDWQKNCAKVISELTSDKQIIIGSSMGGWLMLLTALQSSEKIAALIGISPAPDFTEDLIFKQLSDKQKEELDSKGVIDFTSEHCTYKITKNLIEDGRKNLLLNREAIDINCPVRLLHSINDKDVP
;
A
#
# COMPACT_ATOMS: atom_id res chain seq x y z
N MET A 1 -4.52 11.46 -11.07
CA MET A 1 -4.89 10.56 -9.96
C MET A 1 -6.40 10.61 -9.83
N ASP A 2 -7.08 9.66 -10.48
CA ASP A 2 -8.51 9.79 -10.81
C ASP A 2 -9.37 8.79 -10.02
N GLY A 3 -8.79 8.14 -9.01
CA GLY A 3 -9.49 7.19 -8.15
C GLY A 3 -10.60 7.85 -7.34
N THR A 4 -11.74 7.17 -7.21
CA THR A 4 -12.93 7.67 -6.50
C THR A 4 -12.66 8.05 -5.05
N LYS A 5 -11.82 7.28 -4.35
CA LYS A 5 -11.44 7.58 -2.95
C LYS A 5 -10.55 8.82 -2.86
N ALA A 6 -9.56 8.93 -3.74
CA ALA A 6 -8.63 10.06 -3.78
C ALA A 6 -9.35 11.37 -4.12
N THR A 7 -10.26 11.34 -5.11
CA THR A 7 -11.08 12.50 -5.50
C THR A 7 -12.07 12.91 -4.41
N ALA A 8 -12.65 11.96 -3.66
CA ALA A 8 -13.49 12.28 -2.50
C ALA A 8 -12.69 12.97 -1.37
N ILE A 9 -11.48 12.48 -1.05
CA ILE A 9 -10.59 13.12 -0.06
C ILE A 9 -10.17 14.51 -0.54
N TYR A 10 -9.81 14.65 -1.81
CA TYR A 10 -9.47 15.94 -2.41
C TYR A 10 -10.58 16.97 -2.23
N LYS A 11 -11.83 16.58 -2.56
CA LYS A 11 -13.00 17.44 -2.38
C LYS A 11 -13.21 17.81 -0.91
N PHE A 12 -13.12 16.84 0.00
CA PHE A 12 -13.24 17.11 1.44
C PHE A 12 -12.20 18.13 1.92
N CYS A 13 -10.93 17.94 1.52
CA CYS A 13 -9.85 18.85 1.91
C CYS A 13 -10.06 20.26 1.34
N GLN A 14 -10.52 20.39 0.09
CA GLN A 14 -10.86 21.69 -0.50
C GLN A 14 -12.00 22.39 0.25
N GLU A 15 -13.06 21.67 0.61
CA GLU A 15 -14.23 22.23 1.29
C GLU A 15 -13.94 22.65 2.74
N ASN A 16 -12.91 22.08 3.36
CA ASN A 16 -12.57 22.30 4.78
C ASN A 16 -11.24 23.06 4.98
N ASP A 17 -10.65 23.59 3.92
CA ASP A 17 -9.35 24.29 3.95
C ASP A 17 -8.23 23.47 4.63
N VAL A 18 -8.14 22.19 4.27
CA VAL A 18 -7.13 21.26 4.78
C VAL A 18 -6.07 21.04 3.71
N ALA A 19 -4.80 21.29 4.04
CA ALA A 19 -3.69 20.98 3.16
C ALA A 19 -3.65 19.48 2.82
N LEU A 20 -3.41 19.15 1.55
CA LEU A 20 -3.45 17.78 1.04
C LEU A 20 -2.31 17.53 0.07
N VAL A 21 -1.65 16.39 0.23
CA VAL A 21 -0.74 15.81 -0.77
C VAL A 21 -1.35 14.52 -1.29
N LEU A 22 -1.51 14.43 -2.61
CA LEU A 22 -1.87 13.21 -3.33
C LEU A 22 -0.80 12.96 -4.40
N PHE A 23 -0.35 11.72 -4.53
CA PHE A 23 0.68 11.36 -5.50
C PHE A 23 0.46 9.94 -6.03
N ASP A 24 0.96 9.69 -7.24
CA ASP A 24 1.02 8.37 -7.84
C ASP A 24 2.38 7.72 -7.52
N TYR A 25 2.37 6.47 -7.05
CA TYR A 25 3.60 5.69 -6.86
C TYR A 25 4.32 5.44 -8.19
N PHE A 26 5.62 5.14 -8.15
CA PHE A 26 6.29 4.65 -9.36
C PHE A 26 5.58 3.40 -9.93
N GLY A 27 5.49 3.35 -11.26
CA GLY A 27 4.73 2.32 -11.97
C GLY A 27 3.21 2.46 -11.92
N HIS A 28 2.68 3.56 -11.37
CA HIS A 28 1.24 3.83 -11.28
C HIS A 28 0.86 5.19 -11.86
N GLY A 29 -0.38 5.28 -12.37
CA GLY A 29 -0.99 6.55 -12.78
C GLY A 29 -0.12 7.32 -13.76
N ASN A 30 0.22 8.56 -13.39
CA ASN A 30 1.06 9.45 -14.21
C ASN A 30 2.54 9.43 -13.82
N SER A 31 2.93 8.65 -12.81
CA SER A 31 4.33 8.49 -12.41
C SER A 31 5.06 7.53 -13.35
N SER A 32 6.38 7.70 -13.43
CA SER A 32 7.22 6.95 -14.38
C SER A 32 7.42 5.47 -13.99
N GLY A 33 7.87 4.69 -14.99
CA GLY A 33 8.23 3.27 -14.86
C GLY A 33 7.03 2.32 -15.03
N ASN A 34 7.29 1.01 -14.98
CA ASN A 34 6.24 -0.01 -15.05
C ASN A 34 5.98 -0.62 -13.68
N PHE A 35 4.72 -0.95 -13.37
CA PHE A 35 4.34 -1.62 -12.11
C PHE A 35 5.24 -2.81 -11.75
N ALA A 36 5.53 -3.68 -12.73
CA ALA A 36 6.31 -4.90 -12.54
C ALA A 36 7.79 -4.65 -12.13
N ASP A 37 8.29 -3.43 -12.30
CA ASP A 37 9.67 -3.05 -11.98
C ASP A 37 9.84 -2.63 -10.51
N TYR A 38 8.75 -2.47 -9.75
CA TYR A 38 8.77 -1.92 -8.39
C TYR A 38 8.26 -2.90 -7.33
N THR A 39 8.60 -2.59 -6.09
CA THR A 39 8.31 -3.43 -4.91
C THR A 39 7.68 -2.63 -3.78
N ILE A 40 7.26 -3.31 -2.71
CA ILE A 40 6.73 -2.68 -1.50
C ILE A 40 7.74 -1.69 -0.93
N SER A 41 9.02 -2.09 -0.85
CA SER A 41 10.11 -1.24 -0.38
C SER A 41 10.29 0.02 -1.24
N ASP A 42 10.08 -0.05 -2.55
CA ASP A 42 10.23 1.11 -3.43
C ASP A 42 9.08 2.11 -3.27
N TRP A 43 7.84 1.60 -3.16
CA TRP A 43 6.69 2.46 -2.89
C TRP A 43 6.74 3.06 -1.48
N GLN A 44 7.29 2.33 -0.51
CA GLN A 44 7.55 2.83 0.84
C GLN A 44 8.58 3.98 0.83
N LYS A 45 9.63 3.90 0.00
CA LYS A 45 10.55 5.02 -0.25
C LYS A 45 9.85 6.21 -0.91
N ASN A 46 8.86 6.00 -1.78
CA ASN A 46 8.06 7.10 -2.34
C ASN A 46 7.30 7.85 -1.22
N CYS A 47 6.62 7.12 -0.31
CA CYS A 47 5.96 7.72 0.84
C CYS A 47 6.94 8.55 1.69
N ALA A 48 8.11 7.98 2.02
CA ALA A 48 9.12 8.64 2.82
C ALA A 48 9.61 9.94 2.16
N LYS A 49 9.90 9.91 0.85
CA LYS A 49 10.32 11.11 0.09
C LYS A 49 9.25 12.18 0.07
N VAL A 50 7.99 11.81 -0.18
CA VAL A 50 6.86 12.75 -0.20
C VAL A 50 6.74 13.45 1.15
N ILE A 51 6.79 12.70 2.26
CA ILE A 51 6.73 13.29 3.60
C ILE A 51 7.93 14.21 3.85
N SER A 52 9.14 13.78 3.53
CA SER A 52 10.35 14.56 3.84
C SER A 52 10.51 15.82 2.99
N GLU A 53 10.08 15.78 1.72
CA GLU A 53 10.32 16.86 0.76
C GLU A 53 9.14 17.81 0.61
N LEU A 54 7.90 17.34 0.82
CA LEU A 54 6.69 18.12 0.55
C LEU A 54 5.93 18.51 1.82
N THR A 55 6.38 18.09 3.01
CA THR A 55 5.68 18.37 4.27
C THR A 55 6.62 18.82 5.39
N SER A 56 6.11 19.63 6.31
CA SER A 56 6.89 20.22 7.42
C SER A 56 6.43 19.71 8.78
N ASP A 57 5.12 19.75 9.00
CA ASP A 57 4.46 19.36 10.26
C ASP A 57 4.25 17.85 10.37
N LYS A 58 3.60 17.40 11.45
CA LYS A 58 3.17 16.01 11.57
C LYS A 58 2.00 15.74 10.62
N GLN A 59 2.05 14.63 9.91
CA GLN A 59 1.10 14.27 8.86
C GLN A 59 0.05 13.28 9.37
N ILE A 60 -1.18 13.42 8.87
CA ILE A 60 -2.19 12.37 8.94
C ILE A 60 -2.08 11.59 7.62
N ILE A 61 -1.80 10.29 7.70
CA ILE A 61 -1.71 9.44 6.50
C ILE A 61 -3.02 8.69 6.31
N ILE A 62 -3.57 8.77 5.11
CA ILE A 62 -4.73 7.99 4.69
C ILE A 62 -4.26 6.92 3.69
N GLY A 63 -4.37 5.65 4.08
CA GLY A 63 -3.94 4.51 3.27
C GLY A 63 -5.11 3.61 2.89
N SER A 64 -5.30 3.33 1.60
CA SER A 64 -6.33 2.39 1.13
C SER A 64 -5.73 1.15 0.48
N SER A 65 -6.23 -0.05 0.80
CA SER A 65 -5.69 -1.33 0.30
C SER A 65 -4.18 -1.42 0.51
N MET A 66 -3.40 -1.60 -0.56
CA MET A 66 -1.93 -1.51 -0.56
C MET A 66 -1.40 -0.26 0.18
N GLY A 67 -2.05 0.89 -0.01
CA GLY A 67 -1.69 2.14 0.66
C GLY A 67 -1.84 2.06 2.18
N GLY A 68 -2.70 1.18 2.70
CA GLY A 68 -2.81 0.90 4.14
C GLY A 68 -1.57 0.19 4.69
N TRP A 69 -0.97 -0.72 3.93
CA TRP A 69 0.30 -1.35 4.32
C TRP A 69 1.45 -0.35 4.28
N LEU A 70 1.54 0.43 3.20
CA LEU A 70 2.56 1.47 3.05
C LEU A 70 2.44 2.53 4.16
N MET A 71 1.21 2.92 4.52
CA MET A 71 0.93 3.79 5.66
C MET A 71 1.53 3.26 6.96
N LEU A 72 1.33 1.98 7.27
CA LEU A 72 1.89 1.36 8.47
C LEU A 72 3.44 1.33 8.43
N LEU A 73 4.01 0.92 7.30
CA LEU A 73 5.47 0.87 7.12
C LEU A 73 6.11 2.26 7.24
N THR A 74 5.48 3.29 6.68
CA THR A 74 5.92 4.68 6.79
C THR A 74 5.83 5.18 8.23
N ALA A 75 4.77 4.83 8.96
CA ALA A 75 4.61 5.23 10.35
C ALA A 75 5.62 4.55 11.29
N LEU A 76 5.99 3.30 11.01
CA LEU A 76 7.08 2.61 11.73
C LEU A 76 8.45 3.26 11.44
N GLN A 77 8.67 3.75 10.22
CA GLN A 77 9.95 4.37 9.85
C GLN A 77 10.11 5.80 10.37
N SER A 78 9.04 6.60 10.40
CA SER A 78 9.09 8.05 10.67
C SER A 78 8.02 8.48 11.67
N SER A 79 7.90 7.74 12.77
CA SER A 79 6.85 7.91 13.79
C SER A 79 6.73 9.35 14.32
N GLU A 80 7.83 10.09 14.39
CA GLU A 80 7.89 11.48 14.85
C GLU A 80 7.23 12.46 13.87
N LYS A 81 7.11 12.08 12.59
CA LYS A 81 6.43 12.84 11.54
C LYS A 81 4.96 12.48 11.40
N ILE A 82 4.44 11.49 12.13
CA ILE A 82 3.05 11.02 11.95
C ILE A 82 2.18 11.45 13.13
N ALA A 83 1.08 12.14 12.83
CA ALA A 83 0.07 12.57 13.79
C ALA A 83 -1.02 11.52 14.02
N ALA A 84 -1.51 10.88 12.95
CA ALA A 84 -2.56 9.85 13.01
C ALA A 84 -2.60 9.04 11.70
N LEU A 85 -3.26 7.89 11.75
CA LEU A 85 -3.44 6.97 10.61
C LEU A 85 -4.93 6.70 10.34
N ILE A 86 -5.31 6.71 9.06
CA ILE A 86 -6.64 6.30 8.60
C ILE A 86 -6.51 5.23 7.52
N GLY A 87 -6.88 3.99 7.83
CA GLY A 87 -6.94 2.88 6.88
C GLY A 87 -8.32 2.76 6.24
N ILE A 88 -8.38 2.51 4.92
CA ILE A 88 -9.61 2.21 4.18
C ILE A 88 -9.43 0.88 3.44
N SER A 89 -10.04 -0.18 3.94
CA SER A 89 -9.75 -1.57 3.55
C SER A 89 -8.25 -1.85 3.51
N PRO A 90 -7.48 -1.58 4.58
CA PRO A 90 -6.03 -1.73 4.55
C PRO A 90 -5.64 -3.19 4.30
N ALA A 91 -4.66 -3.43 3.43
CA ALA A 91 -4.20 -4.78 3.07
C ALA A 91 -2.74 -5.00 3.48
N PRO A 92 -2.40 -4.99 4.79
CA PRO A 92 -1.07 -5.38 5.23
C PRO A 92 -0.76 -6.80 4.78
N ASP A 93 0.50 -7.03 4.40
CA ASP A 93 1.02 -8.35 4.05
C ASP A 93 0.34 -9.03 2.83
N PHE A 94 -0.41 -8.28 2.01
CA PHE A 94 -1.24 -8.84 0.93
C PHE A 94 -0.47 -9.66 -0.10
N THR A 95 0.80 -9.34 -0.34
CA THR A 95 1.64 -10.08 -1.28
C THR A 95 1.82 -11.53 -0.84
N GLU A 96 1.93 -11.78 0.47
CA GLU A 96 2.01 -13.12 1.04
C GLU A 96 0.60 -13.71 1.22
N ASP A 97 -0.27 -12.97 1.90
CA ASP A 97 -1.53 -13.53 2.43
C ASP A 97 -2.64 -13.63 1.39
N LEU A 98 -2.74 -12.64 0.50
CA LEU A 98 -3.83 -12.54 -0.47
C LEU A 98 -3.40 -12.94 -1.88
N ILE A 99 -2.10 -12.99 -2.16
CA ILE A 99 -1.57 -13.40 -3.46
C ILE A 99 -0.85 -14.74 -3.34
N PHE A 100 0.32 -14.78 -2.69
CA PHE A 100 1.19 -15.96 -2.74
C PHE A 100 0.51 -17.22 -2.18
N LYS A 101 -0.22 -17.12 -1.07
CA LYS A 101 -0.95 -18.24 -0.48
C LYS A 101 -2.10 -18.75 -1.36
N GLN A 102 -2.65 -17.92 -2.24
CA GLN A 102 -3.70 -18.31 -3.18
C GLN A 102 -3.15 -18.97 -4.47
N LEU A 103 -1.84 -18.89 -4.71
CA LEU A 103 -1.24 -19.53 -5.87
C LEU A 103 -1.25 -21.05 -5.74
N SER A 104 -1.68 -21.73 -6.80
CA SER A 104 -1.47 -23.17 -6.96
C SER A 104 0.02 -23.52 -7.05
N ASP A 105 0.39 -24.77 -6.79
CA ASP A 105 1.78 -25.21 -6.86
C ASP A 105 2.37 -25.00 -8.27
N LYS A 106 1.57 -25.22 -9.31
CA LYS A 106 1.95 -24.91 -10.70
C LYS A 106 2.25 -23.43 -10.92
N GLN A 107 1.47 -22.53 -10.33
CA GLN A 107 1.71 -21.09 -10.43
C GLN A 107 2.94 -20.66 -9.62
N LYS A 108 3.23 -21.33 -8.49
CA LYS A 108 4.47 -21.10 -7.72
C LYS A 108 5.69 -21.54 -8.53
N GLU A 109 5.65 -22.71 -9.16
CA GLU A 109 6.70 -23.19 -10.07
C GLU A 109 6.89 -22.24 -11.28
N GLU A 110 5.79 -21.71 -11.83
CA GLU A 110 5.85 -20.72 -12.90
C GLU A 110 6.49 -19.41 -12.44
N LEU A 111 6.11 -18.91 -11.26
CA LEU A 111 6.72 -17.73 -10.66
C LEU A 111 8.21 -17.91 -10.41
N ASP A 112 8.61 -19.09 -9.94
CA ASP A 112 10.00 -19.42 -9.68
C ASP A 112 10.85 -19.52 -10.94
N SER A 113 10.30 -20.07 -12.03
CA SER A 113 11.01 -20.28 -13.28
C SER A 113 11.02 -19.05 -14.20
N LYS A 114 9.90 -18.32 -14.28
CA LYS A 114 9.74 -17.16 -15.17
C LYS A 114 9.97 -15.82 -14.48
N GLY A 115 9.94 -15.79 -13.14
CA GLY A 115 10.08 -14.57 -12.34
C GLY A 115 8.83 -13.67 -12.33
N VAL A 116 7.77 -14.04 -13.04
CA VAL A 116 6.51 -13.28 -13.12
C VAL A 116 5.34 -14.20 -13.47
N ILE A 117 4.16 -13.91 -12.93
CA ILE A 117 2.90 -14.58 -13.26
C ILE A 117 1.79 -13.54 -13.46
N ASP A 118 0.75 -13.92 -14.20
CA ASP A 118 -0.51 -13.19 -14.23
C ASP A 118 -1.41 -13.71 -13.09
N PHE A 119 -1.76 -12.84 -12.14
CA PHE A 119 -2.69 -13.10 -11.05
C PHE A 119 -4.01 -12.39 -11.32
N THR A 120 -5.10 -13.13 -11.43
CA THR A 120 -6.43 -12.59 -11.75
C THR A 120 -7.32 -12.60 -10.51
N SER A 121 -7.77 -11.43 -10.08
CA SER A 121 -8.86 -11.26 -9.10
C SER A 121 -10.22 -11.18 -9.82
N GLU A 122 -11.33 -11.02 -9.08
CA GLU A 122 -12.68 -10.85 -9.67
C GLU A 122 -12.75 -9.68 -10.69
N HIS A 123 -11.86 -8.68 -10.57
CA HIS A 123 -11.98 -7.42 -11.31
C HIS A 123 -10.80 -7.13 -12.24
N CYS A 124 -9.60 -7.61 -11.95
CA CYS A 124 -8.39 -7.23 -12.67
C CYS A 124 -7.36 -8.37 -12.72
N THR A 125 -6.53 -8.35 -13.77
CA THR A 125 -5.34 -9.20 -13.86
C THR A 125 -4.09 -8.35 -13.63
N TYR A 126 -3.25 -8.77 -12.70
CA TYR A 126 -2.01 -8.11 -12.33
C TYR A 126 -0.81 -8.97 -12.68
N LYS A 127 0.27 -8.35 -13.16
CA LYS A 127 1.57 -9.00 -13.31
C LYS A 127 2.28 -8.99 -11.96
N ILE A 128 2.32 -10.14 -11.29
CA ILE A 128 2.99 -10.30 -10.00
C ILE A 128 4.37 -10.87 -10.24
N THR A 129 5.40 -10.11 -9.87
CA THR A 129 6.79 -10.54 -10.01
C THR A 129 7.26 -11.27 -8.77
N LYS A 130 8.21 -12.19 -8.96
CA LYS A 130 8.89 -12.88 -7.87
C LYS A 130 9.58 -11.89 -6.93
N ASN A 131 10.17 -10.83 -7.50
CA ASN A 131 10.78 -9.74 -6.74
C ASN A 131 9.77 -9.03 -5.81
N LEU A 132 8.54 -8.77 -6.27
CA LEU A 132 7.49 -8.18 -5.42
C LEU A 132 7.14 -9.08 -4.23
N ILE A 133 7.02 -10.39 -4.44
CA ILE A 133 6.73 -11.36 -3.37
C ILE A 133 7.89 -11.44 -2.38
N GLU A 134 9.12 -11.62 -2.88
CA GLU A 134 10.31 -11.74 -2.03
C GLU A 134 10.60 -10.46 -1.25
N ASP A 135 10.39 -9.29 -1.85
CA ASP A 135 10.50 -8.01 -1.14
C ASP A 135 9.36 -7.82 -0.13
N GLY A 136 8.12 -8.19 -0.49
CA GLY A 136 6.99 -8.15 0.43
C GLY A 136 7.23 -8.95 1.72
N ARG A 137 7.87 -10.13 1.62
CA ARG A 137 8.25 -10.95 2.78
C ARG A 137 9.19 -10.26 3.76
N LYS A 138 10.03 -9.32 3.30
CA LYS A 138 10.92 -8.53 4.17
C LYS A 138 10.17 -7.48 4.96
N ASN A 139 8.95 -7.15 4.54
CA ASN A 139 8.14 -6.05 5.08
C ASN A 139 6.92 -6.55 5.89
N LEU A 140 6.82 -7.86 6.16
CA LEU A 140 5.67 -8.42 6.89
C LEU A 140 5.50 -7.82 8.29
N LEU A 141 4.26 -7.50 8.63
CA LEU A 141 3.86 -6.89 9.89
C LEU A 141 2.98 -7.82 10.74
N LEU A 142 2.13 -8.63 10.14
CA LEU A 142 1.10 -9.41 10.85
C LEU A 142 1.67 -10.63 11.59
N ASN A 143 2.88 -11.05 11.24
CA ASN A 143 3.59 -12.14 11.94
C ASN A 143 4.32 -11.67 13.22
N ARG A 144 4.22 -10.39 13.57
CA ARG A 144 4.87 -9.80 14.75
C ARG A 144 3.93 -9.86 15.95
N GLU A 145 4.51 -9.91 17.16
CA GLU A 145 3.73 -9.84 18.40
C GLU A 145 2.99 -8.50 18.54
N ALA A 146 3.63 -7.42 18.10
CA ALA A 146 3.07 -6.07 18.10
C ALA A 146 3.51 -5.28 16.86
N ILE A 147 2.70 -4.30 16.47
CA ILE A 147 3.03 -3.27 15.50
C ILE A 147 3.08 -1.95 16.27
N ASP A 148 4.29 -1.42 16.49
CA ASP A 148 4.57 -0.31 17.42
C ASP A 148 4.12 1.07 16.89
N ILE A 149 2.83 1.22 16.66
CA ILE A 149 2.18 2.48 16.28
C ILE A 149 1.57 3.14 17.51
N ASN A 150 2.15 4.26 17.93
CA ASN A 150 1.74 4.99 19.13
C ASN A 150 0.80 6.17 18.86
N CYS A 151 0.56 6.51 17.58
CA CYS A 151 -0.38 7.56 17.20
C CYS A 151 -1.82 7.00 17.06
N PRO A 152 -2.86 7.85 17.09
CA PRO A 152 -4.23 7.40 16.87
C PRO A 152 -4.40 6.72 15.50
N VAL A 153 -5.07 5.56 15.51
CA VAL A 153 -5.41 4.80 14.30
C VAL A 153 -6.92 4.67 14.15
N ARG A 154 -7.42 4.80 12.93
CA ARG A 154 -8.81 4.49 12.54
C ARG A 154 -8.81 3.61 11.31
N LEU A 155 -9.41 2.43 11.40
CA LEU A 155 -9.53 1.50 10.27
C LEU A 155 -10.99 1.39 9.87
N LEU A 156 -11.27 1.68 8.61
CA LEU A 156 -12.58 1.56 8.00
C LEU A 156 -12.55 0.35 7.06
N HIS A 157 -13.40 -0.63 7.31
CA HIS A 157 -13.44 -1.87 6.54
C HIS A 157 -14.88 -2.25 6.23
N SER A 158 -15.16 -2.65 4.99
CA SER A 158 -16.47 -3.19 4.63
C SER A 158 -16.56 -4.63 5.09
N ILE A 159 -17.64 -5.00 5.79
CA ILE A 159 -17.88 -6.39 6.23
C ILE A 159 -18.03 -7.38 5.06
N ASN A 160 -18.27 -6.88 3.85
CA ASN A 160 -18.44 -7.67 2.63
C ASN A 160 -17.32 -7.39 1.60
N ASP A 161 -16.16 -6.91 2.05
CA ASP A 161 -14.99 -6.76 1.19
C ASP A 161 -14.48 -8.15 0.78
N LYS A 162 -14.50 -8.45 -0.52
CA LYS A 162 -14.07 -9.75 -1.04
C LYS A 162 -12.60 -9.77 -1.43
N ASP A 163 -12.02 -8.60 -1.69
CA ASP A 163 -10.63 -8.49 -2.11
C ASP A 163 -9.70 -8.49 -0.90
N VAL A 164 -10.13 -7.85 0.20
CA VAL A 164 -9.41 -7.81 1.49
C VAL A 164 -10.38 -8.26 2.59
N PRO A 165 -10.36 -9.55 3.00
CA PRO A 165 -11.29 -10.09 4.00
C PRO A 165 -11.00 -9.62 5.44
#